data_AF-A0A916DW77-F1
#
_entry.id   AF-A0A916DW77-F1
#
_cell.length_a   1.000
_cell.length_b   1.000
_cell.length_c   1.000
_cell.angle_alpha   90.00
_cell.angle_beta   90.00
_cell.angle_gamma   90.00
#
_symmetry.space_group_name_H-M   'P 1'
#
loop_
_entity.id
_entity.type
_entity.pdbx_description
1 polymer ?
#
loop_
_entity_poly.entity_id
_entity_poly.type
_entity_poly.pdbx_seq_one_letter_code
_entity_poly.pdbx_strand_id
1 'polypeptide(L)'
;MKLSYRDPFCFFLLLCSFLIACTPQENVETTSNENKIIEEKALPRLFMKTQTPHLRVRQTPDLEGAILKVLNKDLIVEYLHDSTTFTTEIVYNRKDYNAHWYKIQTLDKVEGWIYAAFVQFLPKDENQKITIQRETDELLEAANEQMPALTKKQKKEQKQVVSDNLINTYKNYLATLDKNNPNAIAQAIHKYSALFIPHSNQKTHDAAYVEFHNFYIRVLHLLQQKNLGSYQHLATEIKRYQRATMQTDEFTRELAANGFNFALKDGTVVLGEDTDFIYRVFYRECSTPMRAYMNQYQLEEPNFWLANETLLIPPKQLARWTLSWNYFIATYPDFVWYSEAKDRLEKQLNILLQGPQKTPAFNAQSLLLNANYLKAYRHIVDNYPESKIGRAFQEYIDVLKDNDWKKSSEVTQTQNKIMRMLVLE
;
A
#
# COMPACT_ATOMS: atom_id res chain seq x y z
N MET A 1 25.62 -29.55 44.96
CA MET A 1 24.42 -30.16 44.34
C MET A 1 23.91 -29.12 43.34
N LYS A 2 24.48 -28.98 42.13
CA LYS A 2 24.16 -29.67 40.85
C LYS A 2 22.64 -29.64 40.57
N LEU A 3 22.05 -29.09 39.49
CA LEU A 3 22.44 -28.62 38.14
C LEU A 3 21.47 -27.47 37.73
N SER A 4 21.80 -26.38 37.03
CA SER A 4 22.25 -26.17 35.62
C SER A 4 21.36 -26.82 34.55
N TYR A 5 20.41 -26.06 33.99
CA TYR A 5 19.80 -26.36 32.69
C TYR A 5 20.20 -25.27 31.68
N ARG A 6 20.92 -25.70 30.65
CA ARG A 6 21.26 -24.98 29.42
C ARG A 6 20.38 -25.58 28.33
N ASP A 7 19.64 -24.75 27.61
CA ASP A 7 18.95 -25.17 26.38
C ASP A 7 19.91 -25.16 25.19
N PRO A 8 19.99 -26.24 24.39
CA PRO A 8 20.76 -26.26 23.16
C PRO A 8 19.91 -25.84 21.96
N PHE A 9 20.50 -24.91 21.23
CA PHE A 9 20.26 -24.59 19.84
C PHE A 9 20.33 -25.87 18.98
N CYS A 10 19.22 -26.28 18.37
CA CYS A 10 19.17 -27.38 17.39
C CYS A 10 18.88 -26.84 15.99
N PHE A 11 19.95 -26.75 15.20
CA PHE A 11 19.94 -26.66 13.74
C PHE A 11 19.26 -27.91 13.16
N PHE A 12 18.14 -27.75 12.45
CA PHE A 12 17.57 -28.83 11.62
C PHE A 12 17.97 -28.61 10.16
N LEU A 13 18.99 -29.35 9.72
CA LEU A 13 19.32 -29.59 8.32
C LEU A 13 18.35 -30.67 7.78
N LEU A 14 17.36 -30.25 6.99
CA LEU A 14 16.45 -31.15 6.31
C LEU A 14 16.98 -31.40 4.89
N LEU A 15 17.74 -32.50 4.76
CA LEU A 15 18.28 -33.04 3.52
C LEU A 15 17.12 -33.71 2.75
N CYS A 16 16.57 -33.03 1.75
CA CYS A 16 15.60 -33.62 0.81
C CYS A 16 16.35 -34.39 -0.28
N SER A 17 16.33 -35.73 -0.18
CA SER A 17 16.63 -36.64 -1.28
C SER A 17 15.39 -36.75 -2.19
N PHE A 18 15.37 -35.98 -3.28
CA PHE A 18 14.45 -36.21 -4.39
C PHE A 18 15.04 -37.24 -5.34
N LEU A 19 14.38 -38.41 -5.43
CA LEU A 19 14.54 -39.36 -6.51
C LEU A 19 13.93 -38.75 -7.77
N ILE A 20 14.76 -38.50 -8.78
CA ILE A 20 14.34 -38.07 -10.12
C ILE A 20 13.86 -39.31 -10.88
N ALA A 21 12.55 -39.42 -11.08
CA ALA A 21 11.99 -40.27 -12.11
C ALA A 21 11.94 -39.47 -13.42
N CYS A 22 12.80 -39.81 -14.38
CA CYS A 22 12.76 -39.29 -15.74
C CYS A 22 11.42 -39.67 -16.40
N THR A 23 10.64 -38.68 -16.80
CA THR A 23 9.59 -38.84 -17.81
C THR A 23 10.06 -38.21 -19.13
N PRO A 24 9.67 -38.76 -20.30
CA PRO A 24 10.16 -38.28 -21.59
C PRO A 24 9.59 -36.89 -21.89
N GLN A 25 10.49 -35.98 -22.26
CA GLN A 25 10.24 -34.58 -22.51
C GLN A 25 9.66 -34.39 -23.93
N GLU A 26 8.37 -34.05 -24.04
CA GLU A 26 7.82 -33.47 -25.27
C GLU A 26 8.36 -32.05 -25.43
N ASN A 27 8.97 -31.78 -26.60
CA ASN A 27 9.45 -30.46 -26.99
C ASN A 27 8.25 -29.53 -27.21
N VAL A 28 7.86 -28.81 -26.17
CA VAL A 28 6.99 -27.63 -26.30
C VAL A 28 7.89 -26.45 -26.65
N GLU A 29 7.71 -25.92 -27.86
CA GLU A 29 8.34 -24.68 -28.31
C GLU A 29 7.95 -23.53 -27.38
N THR A 30 8.88 -23.12 -26.54
CA THR A 30 8.75 -21.96 -25.66
C THR A 30 8.78 -20.69 -26.51
N THR A 31 7.63 -20.26 -27.00
CA THR A 31 7.43 -18.90 -27.51
C THR A 31 7.66 -17.94 -26.34
N SER A 32 8.74 -17.16 -26.42
CA SER A 32 9.05 -16.08 -25.49
C SER A 32 8.00 -14.98 -25.62
N ASN A 33 6.87 -15.18 -24.96
CA ASN A 33 5.86 -14.15 -24.74
C ASN A 33 6.48 -13.13 -23.79
N GLU A 34 7.01 -12.04 -24.36
CA GLU A 34 7.35 -10.82 -23.62
C GLU A 34 6.13 -10.42 -22.80
N ASN A 35 6.19 -10.67 -21.49
CA ASN A 35 5.20 -10.19 -20.55
C ASN A 35 5.26 -8.67 -20.56
N LYS A 36 4.39 -8.07 -21.37
CA LYS A 36 4.14 -6.64 -21.42
C LYS A 36 3.89 -6.18 -19.99
N ILE A 37 4.74 -5.29 -19.49
CA ILE A 37 4.56 -4.61 -18.20
C ILE A 37 3.21 -3.89 -18.26
N ILE A 38 2.26 -4.30 -17.42
CA ILE A 38 0.94 -3.68 -17.33
C ILE A 38 0.99 -2.74 -16.13
N GLU A 39 1.12 -1.45 -16.42
CA GLU A 39 0.97 -0.39 -15.42
C GLU A 39 -0.50 -0.34 -14.99
N GLU A 40 -0.82 -0.83 -13.78
CA GLU A 40 -2.08 -0.44 -13.13
C GLU A 40 -1.96 1.05 -12.84
N LYS A 41 -2.72 1.84 -13.60
CA LYS A 41 -2.60 3.28 -13.50
C LYS A 41 -3.42 3.71 -12.31
N ALA A 42 -2.78 3.79 -11.14
CA ALA A 42 -3.31 4.49 -9.98
C ALA A 42 -4.01 5.77 -10.46
N LEU A 43 -5.24 6.00 -9.98
CA LEU A 43 -6.01 7.16 -10.43
C LEU A 43 -5.15 8.40 -10.23
N PRO A 44 -4.97 9.22 -11.29
CA PRO A 44 -4.10 10.36 -11.17
C PRO A 44 -4.63 11.25 -10.04
N ARG A 45 -3.72 11.76 -9.20
CA ARG A 45 -4.07 12.84 -8.28
C ARG A 45 -4.61 13.98 -9.12
N LEU A 46 -5.76 14.52 -8.73
CA LEU A 46 -6.39 15.62 -9.43
C LEU A 46 -6.48 16.81 -8.49
N PHE A 47 -6.04 17.96 -8.98
CA PHE A 47 -6.08 19.20 -8.22
C PHE A 47 -7.10 20.15 -8.84
N MET A 48 -7.77 20.90 -7.97
CA MET A 48 -8.76 21.91 -8.33
C MET A 48 -8.38 23.25 -7.71
N LYS A 49 -8.79 24.33 -8.38
CA LYS A 49 -8.67 25.69 -7.91
C LYS A 49 -10.02 26.23 -7.47
N THR A 50 -10.08 26.84 -6.29
CA THR A 50 -11.30 27.49 -5.78
C THR A 50 -11.63 28.76 -6.57
N GLN A 51 -12.89 28.93 -6.95
CA GLN A 51 -13.35 30.04 -7.80
C GLN A 51 -14.01 31.18 -7.01
N THR A 52 -14.28 30.96 -5.73
CA THR A 52 -15.00 31.88 -4.86
C THR A 52 -14.27 32.13 -3.54
N PRO A 53 -14.33 33.35 -2.97
CA PRO A 53 -13.98 33.55 -1.58
C PRO A 53 -14.98 32.82 -0.67
N HIS A 54 -14.52 32.48 0.54
CA HIS A 54 -15.32 31.88 1.61
C HIS A 54 -15.97 30.53 1.29
N LEU A 55 -15.33 29.71 0.44
CA LEU A 55 -15.81 28.35 0.17
C LEU A 55 -15.68 27.47 1.41
N ARG A 56 -16.80 26.96 1.92
CA ARG A 56 -16.84 26.16 3.16
C ARG A 56 -16.55 24.69 2.84
N VAL A 57 -15.53 24.14 3.50
CA VAL A 57 -15.29 22.69 3.59
C VAL A 57 -16.13 22.16 4.72
N ARG A 58 -17.02 21.21 4.44
CA ARG A 58 -17.96 20.65 5.41
C ARG A 58 -17.67 19.19 5.72
N GLN A 59 -18.09 18.75 6.90
CA GLN A 59 -17.93 17.36 7.32
C GLN A 59 -18.81 16.39 6.51
N THR A 60 -20.02 16.81 6.16
CA THR A 60 -20.99 16.05 5.37
C THR A 60 -21.40 16.86 4.13
N PRO A 61 -21.83 16.20 3.03
CA PRO A 61 -22.21 16.87 1.80
C PRO A 61 -23.64 17.44 1.88
N ASP A 62 -23.90 18.28 2.87
CA ASP A 62 -25.19 18.93 3.09
C ASP A 62 -25.00 20.33 3.72
N LEU A 63 -26.09 21.11 3.82
CA LEU A 63 -26.03 22.48 4.33
C LEU A 63 -25.85 22.58 5.85
N GLU A 64 -26.14 21.49 6.58
CA GLU A 64 -26.16 21.41 8.04
C GLU A 64 -24.81 20.93 8.60
N GLY A 65 -24.02 20.23 7.78
CA GLY A 65 -22.72 19.68 8.14
C GLY A 65 -21.78 20.73 8.70
N ALA A 66 -21.12 20.39 9.81
CA ALA A 66 -20.17 21.28 10.48
C ALA A 66 -19.13 21.83 9.49
N ILE A 67 -18.87 23.13 9.57
CA ILE A 67 -17.85 23.78 8.74
C ILE A 67 -16.48 23.45 9.36
N LEU A 68 -15.68 22.68 8.64
CA LEU A 68 -14.34 22.28 9.05
C LEU A 68 -13.31 23.37 8.73
N LYS A 69 -13.46 24.02 7.57
CA LYS A 69 -12.55 25.07 7.10
C LYS A 69 -13.24 26.00 6.11
N VAL A 70 -12.75 27.23 6.00
CA VAL A 70 -13.18 28.21 5.01
C VAL A 70 -11.99 28.51 4.09
N LEU A 71 -12.20 28.34 2.78
CA LEU A 71 -11.19 28.52 1.75
C LEU A 71 -11.38 29.86 1.04
N ASN A 72 -10.27 30.53 0.76
CA ASN A 72 -10.26 31.71 -0.09
C ASN A 72 -10.32 31.30 -1.57
N LYS A 73 -10.56 32.28 -2.44
CA LYS A 73 -10.43 32.13 -3.89
C LYS A 73 -8.97 31.77 -4.25
N ASP A 74 -8.80 31.06 -5.36
CA ASP A 74 -7.52 30.72 -5.96
C ASP A 74 -6.65 29.73 -5.14
N LEU A 75 -7.22 29.10 -4.12
CA LEU A 75 -6.55 28.01 -3.38
C LEU A 75 -6.62 26.70 -4.15
N ILE A 76 -5.53 25.95 -4.08
CA ILE A 76 -5.43 24.60 -4.66
C ILE A 76 -5.88 23.57 -3.62
N VAL A 77 -6.74 22.65 -4.04
CA VAL A 77 -7.22 21.52 -3.25
C VAL A 77 -7.12 20.23 -4.06
N GLU A 78 -6.91 19.12 -3.39
CA GLU A 78 -6.89 17.80 -4.02
C GLU A 78 -8.31 17.22 -4.07
N TYR A 79 -8.71 16.68 -5.22
CA TYR A 79 -9.96 15.94 -5.38
C TYR A 79 -9.74 14.47 -5.01
N LEU A 80 -10.55 13.95 -4.09
CA LEU A 80 -10.41 12.60 -3.56
C LEU A 80 -11.25 11.55 -4.32
N HIS A 81 -11.58 11.83 -5.59
CA HIS A 81 -12.36 10.93 -6.45
C HIS A 81 -13.73 10.52 -5.88
N ASP A 82 -14.30 11.35 -5.01
CA ASP A 82 -15.58 11.10 -4.36
C ASP A 82 -16.53 12.29 -4.58
N SER A 83 -17.73 11.99 -5.07
CA SER A 83 -18.73 12.97 -5.42
C SER A 83 -20.14 12.46 -5.16
N THR A 84 -21.06 13.36 -4.81
CA THR A 84 -22.46 12.98 -4.58
C THR A 84 -23.21 12.72 -5.87
N THR A 85 -24.12 11.76 -5.87
CA THR A 85 -25.06 11.54 -6.99
C THR A 85 -26.22 12.54 -6.99
N PHE A 86 -26.49 13.18 -5.85
CA PHE A 86 -27.47 14.25 -5.71
C PHE A 86 -26.82 15.64 -5.81
N THR A 87 -27.65 16.64 -6.01
CA THR A 87 -27.28 18.05 -6.10
C THR A 87 -27.94 18.85 -4.97
N THR A 88 -27.34 20.00 -4.63
CA THR A 88 -27.86 20.91 -3.61
C THR A 88 -28.01 22.30 -4.22
N GLU A 89 -29.18 22.90 -4.01
CA GLU A 89 -29.45 24.27 -4.40
C GLU A 89 -28.76 25.23 -3.42
N ILE A 90 -27.98 26.16 -3.96
CA ILE A 90 -27.25 27.16 -3.21
C ILE A 90 -27.37 28.53 -3.88
N VAL A 91 -27.68 29.54 -3.07
CA VAL A 91 -27.72 30.93 -3.53
C VAL A 91 -26.36 31.56 -3.26
N TYR A 92 -25.65 31.94 -4.32
CA TYR A 92 -24.37 32.63 -4.20
C TYR A 92 -24.33 33.85 -5.12
N ASN A 93 -23.99 35.01 -4.56
CA ASN A 93 -23.97 36.30 -5.28
C ASN A 93 -25.25 36.57 -6.09
N ARG A 94 -26.42 36.34 -5.48
CA ARG A 94 -27.76 36.50 -6.08
C ARG A 94 -28.01 35.63 -7.32
N LYS A 95 -27.26 34.53 -7.48
CA LYS A 95 -27.49 33.50 -8.49
C LYS A 95 -27.71 32.17 -7.79
N ASP A 96 -28.66 31.42 -8.30
CA ASP A 96 -28.95 30.08 -7.84
C ASP A 96 -28.05 29.10 -8.61
N TYR A 97 -27.43 28.20 -7.87
CA TYR A 97 -26.62 27.12 -8.40
C TYR A 97 -27.21 25.81 -7.91
N ASN A 98 -27.22 24.80 -8.77
CA ASN A 98 -27.52 23.44 -8.38
C ASN A 98 -26.28 22.58 -8.64
N ALA A 99 -25.63 22.10 -7.58
CA ALA A 99 -24.29 21.52 -7.69
C ALA A 99 -24.16 20.21 -6.91
N HIS A 100 -23.37 19.29 -7.47
CA HIS A 100 -22.85 18.15 -6.72
C HIS A 100 -21.84 18.60 -5.66
N TRP A 101 -21.54 17.71 -4.73
CA TRP A 101 -20.43 17.88 -3.79
C TRP A 101 -19.22 17.10 -4.25
N TYR A 102 -18.04 17.67 -4.05
CA TYR A 102 -16.76 16.99 -4.20
C TYR A 102 -16.09 16.85 -2.85
N LYS A 103 -15.57 15.65 -2.59
CA LYS A 103 -14.69 15.42 -1.46
C LYS A 103 -13.28 15.86 -1.82
N ILE A 104 -12.67 16.64 -0.93
CA ILE A 104 -11.36 17.23 -1.13
C ILE A 104 -10.44 17.07 0.07
N GLN A 105 -9.14 17.26 -0.15
CA GLN A 105 -8.14 17.49 0.88
C GLN A 105 -7.41 18.82 0.64
N THR A 106 -7.25 19.64 1.68
CA THR A 106 -6.49 20.90 1.62
C THR A 106 -4.99 20.67 1.84
N LEU A 107 -4.17 21.71 1.59
CA LEU A 107 -2.72 21.65 1.80
C LEU A 107 -2.35 21.22 3.23
N ASP A 108 -3.07 21.74 4.22
CA ASP A 108 -2.96 21.41 5.65
C ASP A 108 -3.77 20.19 6.08
N LYS A 109 -4.09 19.28 5.14
CA LYS A 109 -4.67 17.96 5.40
C LYS A 109 -6.07 17.97 6.02
N VAL A 110 -6.85 19.04 5.81
CA VAL A 110 -8.28 19.06 6.15
C VAL A 110 -9.06 18.39 5.03
N GLU A 111 -9.75 17.32 5.35
CA GLU A 111 -10.64 16.62 4.43
C GLU A 111 -12.09 17.01 4.66
N GLY A 112 -12.84 17.16 3.57
CA GLY A 112 -14.28 17.38 3.65
C GLY A 112 -14.91 17.63 2.30
N TRP A 113 -16.16 18.07 2.32
CA TRP A 113 -17.01 18.27 1.15
C TRP A 113 -17.12 19.74 0.78
N ILE A 114 -17.03 20.03 -0.50
CA ILE A 114 -17.23 21.37 -1.07
C ILE A 114 -18.17 21.29 -2.27
N TYR A 115 -18.79 22.42 -2.64
CA TYR A 115 -19.62 22.48 -3.84
C TYR A 115 -18.79 22.45 -5.11
N ALA A 116 -19.13 21.53 -6.03
CA ALA A 116 -18.47 21.38 -7.32
C ALA A 116 -18.54 22.66 -8.18
N ALA A 117 -19.63 23.43 -8.07
CA ALA A 117 -19.82 24.68 -8.83
C ALA A 117 -18.80 25.78 -8.50
N PHE A 118 -18.06 25.66 -7.40
CA PHE A 118 -17.12 26.68 -6.92
C PHE A 118 -15.66 26.26 -7.01
N VAL A 119 -15.37 25.22 -7.79
CA VAL A 119 -14.02 24.74 -8.08
C VAL A 119 -13.85 24.46 -9.56
N GLN A 120 -12.62 24.49 -10.02
CA GLN A 120 -12.24 24.17 -11.39
C GLN A 120 -11.04 23.24 -11.37
N PHE A 121 -11.12 22.10 -12.05
CA PHE A 121 -9.96 21.23 -12.24
C PHE A 121 -8.84 21.98 -12.96
N LEU A 122 -7.61 21.79 -12.47
CA LEU A 122 -6.43 22.37 -13.09
C LEU A 122 -6.13 21.72 -14.44
N PRO A 123 -5.58 22.48 -15.41
CA PRO A 123 -5.06 21.92 -16.65
C PRO A 123 -4.06 20.79 -16.37
N LYS A 124 -4.00 19.80 -17.26
CA LYS A 124 -3.19 18.58 -17.09
C LYS A 124 -1.72 18.87 -16.71
N ASP A 125 -1.09 19.83 -17.39
CA ASP A 125 0.32 20.15 -17.18
C ASP A 125 0.58 20.82 -15.82
N GLU A 126 -0.34 21.67 -15.37
CA GLU A 126 -0.28 22.32 -14.06
C GLU A 126 -0.56 21.30 -12.94
N ASN A 127 -1.56 20.44 -13.16
CA ASN A 127 -1.91 19.36 -12.26
C ASN A 127 -0.76 18.37 -12.08
N GLN A 128 -0.04 18.02 -13.15
CA GLN A 128 1.16 17.18 -13.07
C GLN A 128 2.27 17.85 -12.26
N LYS A 129 2.51 19.16 -12.45
CA LYS A 129 3.50 19.91 -11.66
C LYS A 129 3.15 19.92 -10.18
N ILE A 130 1.89 20.18 -9.84
CA ILE A 130 1.42 20.18 -8.45
C ILE A 130 1.45 18.79 -7.85
N THR A 131 1.08 17.75 -8.60
CA THR A 131 1.22 16.35 -8.16
C THR A 131 2.66 16.07 -7.75
N ILE A 132 3.63 16.40 -8.62
CA ILE A 132 5.05 16.21 -8.33
C ILE A 132 5.45 17.03 -7.09
N GLN A 133 5.10 18.31 -7.05
CA GLN A 133 5.42 19.17 -5.91
C GLN A 133 4.84 18.63 -4.60
N ARG A 134 3.57 18.22 -4.61
CA ARG A 134 2.85 17.74 -3.43
C ARG A 134 3.40 16.41 -2.94
N GLU A 135 3.69 15.49 -3.85
CA GLU A 135 4.37 14.23 -3.52
C GLU A 135 5.78 14.51 -2.96
N THR A 136 6.53 15.42 -3.58
CA THR A 136 7.84 15.83 -3.11
C THR A 136 7.74 16.48 -1.73
N ASP A 137 6.79 17.38 -1.47
CA ASP A 137 6.58 18.05 -0.18
C ASP A 137 6.15 17.06 0.90
N GLU A 138 5.20 16.17 0.62
CA GLU A 138 4.75 15.13 1.56
C GLU A 138 5.89 14.18 1.91
N LEU A 139 6.73 13.86 0.91
CA LEU A 139 7.88 13.00 1.10
C LEU A 139 9.09 13.77 1.70
N LEU A 140 9.20 15.09 1.53
CA LEU A 140 10.23 15.94 2.15
C LEU A 140 9.89 16.27 3.60
N GLU A 141 8.65 16.62 3.92
CA GLU A 141 8.12 16.71 5.28
C GLU A 141 8.37 15.39 6.01
N ALA A 142 8.15 14.29 5.29
CA ALA A 142 8.48 12.96 5.75
C ALA A 142 9.99 12.72 5.98
N ALA A 143 10.84 13.20 5.07
CA ALA A 143 12.26 12.82 5.03
C ALA A 143 13.20 13.80 5.76
N ASN A 144 12.80 15.05 5.99
CA ASN A 144 13.62 16.11 6.60
C ASN A 144 13.42 16.30 8.11
N GLU A 145 12.39 15.71 8.72
CA GLU A 145 12.25 15.80 10.17
C GLU A 145 13.07 14.71 10.88
N GLN A 146 13.84 15.10 11.91
CA GLN A 146 14.00 14.25 13.08
C GLN A 146 12.59 13.84 13.51
N MET A 147 12.15 12.61 13.20
CA MET A 147 10.79 12.06 13.42
C MET A 147 9.69 13.14 13.42
N PRO A 148 8.92 13.33 12.32
CA PRO A 148 8.04 14.47 12.20
C PRO A 148 7.24 14.70 13.46
N ALA A 149 7.35 15.91 14.03
CA ALA A 149 6.86 16.17 15.37
C ALA A 149 5.37 15.88 15.41
N LEU A 150 5.02 14.70 15.94
CA LEU A 150 3.66 14.20 15.92
C LEU A 150 2.71 15.30 16.38
N THR A 151 1.64 15.51 15.61
CA THR A 151 0.61 16.48 15.97
C THR A 151 0.10 16.17 17.38
N LYS A 152 -0.40 17.18 18.10
CA LYS A 152 -0.97 16.96 19.45
C LYS A 152 -2.03 15.85 19.46
N LYS A 153 -2.79 15.73 18.36
CA LYS A 153 -3.76 14.65 18.15
C LYS A 153 -3.08 13.28 18.05
N GLN A 154 -2.07 13.12 17.19
CA GLN A 154 -1.32 11.87 17.05
C GLN A 154 -0.62 11.47 18.37
N LYS A 155 -0.02 12.42 19.09
CA LYS A 155 0.58 12.15 20.42
C LYS A 155 -0.45 11.67 21.44
N LYS A 156 -1.69 12.19 21.36
CA LYS A 156 -2.80 11.75 22.22
C LYS A 156 -3.26 10.34 21.82
N GLU A 157 -3.41 10.07 20.53
CA GLU A 157 -3.76 8.75 19.98
C GLU A 157 -2.72 7.69 20.40
N GLN A 158 -1.42 8.01 20.35
CA GLN A 158 -0.36 7.11 20.79
C GLN A 158 -0.40 6.75 22.28
N LYS A 159 -0.95 7.60 23.14
CA LYS A 159 -1.07 7.31 24.58
C LYS A 159 -2.30 6.46 24.93
N GLN A 160 -3.20 6.21 23.99
CA GLN A 160 -4.36 5.37 24.24
C GLN A 160 -3.94 3.92 24.48
N VAL A 161 -4.60 3.27 25.42
CA VAL A 161 -4.37 1.85 25.75
C VAL A 161 -5.34 1.00 24.95
N VAL A 162 -4.86 -0.14 24.45
CA VAL A 162 -5.68 -1.14 23.76
C VAL A 162 -6.60 -1.84 24.77
N SER A 163 -7.87 -2.01 24.44
CA SER A 163 -8.80 -2.76 25.29
C SER A 163 -8.68 -4.27 25.07
N ASP A 164 -7.82 -4.93 25.83
CA ASP A 164 -7.57 -6.39 25.69
C ASP A 164 -8.83 -7.23 25.84
N ASN A 165 -9.79 -6.83 26.69
CA ASN A 165 -11.05 -7.55 26.87
C ASN A 165 -11.89 -7.56 25.58
N LEU A 166 -12.00 -6.42 24.90
CA LEU A 166 -12.74 -6.33 23.63
C LEU A 166 -12.04 -7.14 22.53
N ILE A 167 -10.70 -7.08 22.47
CA ILE A 167 -9.90 -7.88 21.54
C ILE A 167 -10.11 -9.37 21.78
N ASN A 168 -10.03 -9.84 23.02
CA ASN A 168 -10.24 -11.26 23.36
C ASN A 168 -11.67 -11.71 23.07
N THR A 169 -12.67 -10.87 23.34
CA THR A 169 -14.06 -11.14 22.98
C THR A 169 -14.21 -11.33 21.47
N TYR A 170 -13.56 -10.48 20.67
CA TYR A 170 -13.59 -10.59 19.21
C TYR A 170 -12.85 -11.84 18.71
N LYS A 171 -11.66 -12.14 19.22
CA LYS A 171 -10.90 -13.37 18.91
C LYS A 171 -11.73 -14.63 19.14
N ASN A 172 -12.38 -14.71 20.31
CA ASN A 172 -13.23 -15.84 20.66
C ASN A 172 -14.40 -15.99 19.68
N TYR A 173 -15.02 -14.87 19.28
CA TYR A 173 -16.05 -14.89 18.25
C TYR A 173 -15.51 -15.39 16.90
N LEU A 174 -14.40 -14.84 16.41
CA LEU A 174 -13.77 -15.27 15.15
C LEU A 174 -13.42 -16.76 15.14
N ALA A 175 -13.04 -17.33 16.29
CA ALA A 175 -12.76 -18.76 16.42
C ALA A 175 -13.99 -19.64 16.15
N THR A 176 -15.20 -19.16 16.44
CA THR A 176 -16.48 -19.88 16.21
C THR A 176 -16.97 -19.88 14.77
N LEU A 177 -16.43 -18.98 13.93
CA LEU A 177 -16.87 -18.85 12.54
C LEU A 177 -16.32 -19.98 11.66
N ASP A 178 -17.14 -20.44 10.71
CA ASP A 178 -16.75 -21.42 9.70
C ASP A 178 -15.84 -20.79 8.65
N LYS A 179 -14.57 -21.20 8.66
CA LYS A 179 -13.54 -20.63 7.79
C LYS A 179 -13.60 -21.15 6.35
N ASN A 180 -14.48 -22.12 6.06
CA ASN A 180 -14.74 -22.61 4.71
C ASN A 180 -15.88 -21.86 4.01
N ASN A 181 -16.50 -20.90 4.70
CA ASN A 181 -17.62 -20.11 4.22
C ASN A 181 -17.19 -18.65 4.01
N PRO A 182 -17.24 -18.09 2.78
CA PRO A 182 -16.91 -16.70 2.53
C PRO A 182 -17.71 -15.72 3.39
N ASN A 183 -18.98 -16.03 3.70
CA ASN A 183 -19.85 -15.19 4.53
C ASN A 183 -19.36 -15.01 5.98
N ALA A 184 -18.38 -15.82 6.43
CA ALA A 184 -17.72 -15.59 7.71
C ALA A 184 -17.01 -14.24 7.77
N ILE A 185 -16.59 -13.68 6.63
CA ILE A 185 -15.98 -12.34 6.58
C ILE A 185 -17.02 -11.26 6.89
N ALA A 186 -18.19 -11.28 6.25
CA ALA A 186 -19.28 -10.35 6.56
C ALA A 186 -19.70 -10.43 8.04
N GLN A 187 -19.78 -11.64 8.61
CA GLN A 187 -20.08 -11.84 10.03
C GLN A 187 -19.00 -11.23 10.94
N ALA A 188 -17.72 -11.42 10.60
CA ALA A 188 -16.60 -10.81 11.31
C ALA A 188 -16.66 -9.28 11.27
N ILE A 189 -16.88 -8.69 10.08
CA ILE A 189 -17.02 -7.23 9.90
C ILE A 189 -18.19 -6.67 10.71
N HIS A 190 -19.33 -7.35 10.69
CA HIS A 190 -20.50 -6.94 11.46
C HIS A 190 -20.19 -6.95 12.96
N LYS A 191 -19.57 -8.02 13.47
CA LYS A 191 -19.18 -8.11 14.88
C LYS A 191 -18.15 -7.06 15.26
N TYR A 192 -17.16 -6.80 14.40
CA TYR A 192 -16.19 -5.72 14.59
C TYR A 192 -16.91 -4.38 14.77
N SER A 193 -17.78 -4.04 13.84
CA SER A 193 -18.49 -2.76 13.82
C SER A 193 -19.34 -2.56 15.08
N ALA A 194 -20.04 -3.62 15.50
CA ALA A 194 -20.87 -3.59 16.70
C ALA A 194 -20.04 -3.48 18.00
N LEU A 195 -18.86 -4.10 18.05
CA LEU A 195 -18.07 -4.19 19.28
C LEU A 195 -17.15 -2.99 19.49
N PHE A 196 -16.56 -2.43 18.43
CA PHE A 196 -15.46 -1.47 18.53
C PHE A 196 -15.88 -0.03 18.25
N ILE A 197 -16.57 0.23 17.13
CA ILE A 197 -16.91 1.60 16.66
C ILE A 197 -17.58 2.45 17.76
N PRO A 198 -18.62 1.96 18.47
CA PRO A 198 -19.28 2.77 19.51
C PRO A 198 -18.57 2.75 20.88
N HIS A 199 -17.57 1.89 21.10
CA HIS A 199 -17.14 1.53 22.46
C HIS A 199 -15.64 1.62 22.70
N SER A 200 -14.84 1.97 21.69
CA SER A 200 -13.38 1.93 21.85
C SER A 200 -12.65 3.03 21.09
N ASN A 201 -11.34 3.02 21.22
CA ASN A 201 -10.45 4.01 20.61
C ASN A 201 -9.78 3.44 19.35
N GLN A 202 -9.21 4.31 18.51
CA GLN A 202 -8.60 3.90 17.24
C GLN A 202 -7.44 2.91 17.40
N LYS A 203 -6.67 2.96 18.49
CA LYS A 203 -5.66 1.94 18.78
C LYS A 203 -6.25 0.54 19.00
N THR A 204 -7.41 0.49 19.66
CA THR A 204 -8.17 -0.76 19.82
C THR A 204 -8.77 -1.20 18.48
N HIS A 205 -9.21 -0.25 17.64
CA HIS A 205 -9.71 -0.54 16.29
C HIS A 205 -8.62 -1.16 15.41
N ASP A 206 -7.38 -0.63 15.49
CA ASP A 206 -6.24 -1.17 14.76
C ASP A 206 -5.91 -2.59 15.20
N ALA A 207 -5.81 -2.83 16.52
CA ALA A 207 -5.57 -4.16 17.06
C ALA A 207 -6.67 -5.15 16.65
N ALA A 208 -7.93 -4.72 16.68
CA ALA A 208 -9.04 -5.54 16.22
C ALA A 208 -8.99 -5.81 14.70
N TYR A 209 -8.54 -4.84 13.91
CA TYR A 209 -8.35 -5.00 12.47
C TYR A 209 -7.26 -6.02 12.17
N VAL A 210 -6.16 -6.04 12.94
CA VAL A 210 -5.13 -7.07 12.83
C VAL A 210 -5.71 -8.47 13.04
N GLU A 211 -6.56 -8.65 14.05
CA GLU A 211 -7.20 -9.95 14.31
C GLU A 211 -8.19 -10.34 13.22
N PHE A 212 -8.93 -9.37 12.69
CA PHE A 212 -9.77 -9.56 11.52
C PHE A 212 -8.95 -9.98 10.30
N HIS A 213 -7.87 -9.28 9.97
CA HIS A 213 -7.04 -9.58 8.79
C HIS A 213 -6.40 -10.96 8.91
N ASN A 214 -5.85 -11.31 10.08
CA ASN A 214 -5.36 -12.66 10.37
C ASN A 214 -6.43 -13.74 10.16
N PHE A 215 -7.68 -13.45 10.55
CA PHE A 215 -8.80 -14.35 10.29
C PHE A 215 -9.13 -14.43 8.80
N TYR A 216 -9.19 -13.28 8.12
CA TYR A 216 -9.44 -13.16 6.69
C TYR A 216 -8.44 -13.99 5.88
N ILE A 217 -7.14 -13.90 6.15
CA ILE A 217 -6.09 -14.69 5.48
C ILE A 217 -6.32 -16.20 5.65
N ARG A 218 -6.75 -16.64 6.84
CA ARG A 218 -7.05 -18.06 7.09
C ARG A 218 -8.26 -18.53 6.27
N VAL A 219 -9.30 -17.71 6.17
CA VAL A 219 -10.47 -18.00 5.32
C VAL A 219 -10.04 -18.05 3.85
N LEU A 220 -9.28 -17.06 3.38
CA LEU A 220 -8.73 -17.02 2.02
C LEU A 220 -7.97 -18.30 1.69
N HIS A 221 -7.05 -18.72 2.57
CA HIS A 221 -6.24 -19.92 2.36
C HIS A 221 -7.08 -21.20 2.27
N LEU A 222 -8.13 -21.33 3.08
CA LEU A 222 -9.01 -22.50 3.03
C LEU A 222 -9.91 -22.49 1.79
N LEU A 223 -10.43 -21.33 1.41
CA LEU A 223 -11.20 -21.17 0.17
C LEU A 223 -10.35 -21.43 -1.07
N GLN A 224 -9.07 -21.05 -1.04
CA GLN A 224 -8.10 -21.30 -2.10
C GLN A 224 -7.90 -22.80 -2.39
N GLN A 225 -8.10 -23.66 -1.40
CA GLN A 225 -7.99 -25.12 -1.55
C GLN A 225 -9.22 -25.76 -2.23
N LYS A 226 -10.31 -25.00 -2.42
CA LYS A 226 -11.42 -25.44 -3.25
C LYS A 226 -10.98 -25.49 -4.72
N ASN A 227 -11.68 -26.28 -5.54
CA ASN A 227 -11.31 -26.46 -6.95
C ASN A 227 -11.48 -25.15 -7.76
N LEU A 228 -10.47 -24.29 -7.75
CA LEU A 228 -10.42 -23.06 -8.56
C LEU A 228 -10.08 -23.33 -10.04
N GLY A 229 -9.80 -24.58 -10.40
CA GLY A 229 -9.44 -24.96 -11.79
C GLY A 229 -10.53 -24.61 -12.79
N SER A 230 -11.81 -24.62 -12.37
CA SER A 230 -12.93 -24.16 -13.19
C SER A 230 -12.82 -22.69 -13.60
N TYR A 231 -12.10 -21.87 -12.85
CA TYR A 231 -11.90 -20.44 -13.09
C TYR A 231 -10.63 -20.10 -13.86
N GLN A 232 -9.82 -21.10 -14.25
CA GLN A 232 -8.57 -20.86 -14.97
C GLN A 232 -8.76 -20.13 -16.31
N HIS A 233 -9.95 -20.23 -16.92
CA HIS A 233 -10.31 -19.48 -18.13
C HIS A 233 -10.25 -17.96 -17.93
N LEU A 234 -10.36 -17.47 -16.69
CA LEU A 234 -10.24 -16.04 -16.35
C LEU A 234 -8.79 -15.53 -16.37
N ALA A 235 -7.79 -16.40 -16.47
CA ALA A 235 -6.39 -16.00 -16.42
C ALA A 235 -6.03 -14.92 -17.45
N THR A 236 -6.56 -15.01 -18.67
CA THR A 236 -6.30 -14.00 -19.70
C THR A 236 -6.91 -12.65 -19.36
N GLU A 237 -8.10 -12.64 -18.76
CA GLU A 237 -8.78 -11.43 -18.31
C GLU A 237 -8.01 -10.77 -17.16
N ILE A 238 -7.65 -11.55 -16.13
CA ILE A 238 -6.86 -11.07 -14.98
C ILE A 238 -5.52 -10.55 -15.47
N LYS A 239 -4.84 -11.26 -16.37
CA LYS A 239 -3.57 -10.77 -16.93
C LYS A 239 -3.76 -9.43 -17.61
N ARG A 240 -4.82 -9.26 -18.41
CA ARG A 240 -5.03 -8.05 -19.22
C ARG A 240 -5.51 -6.84 -18.40
N TYR A 241 -6.36 -7.06 -17.41
CA TYR A 241 -7.07 -6.01 -16.68
C TYR A 241 -6.74 -5.96 -15.18
N GLN A 242 -5.86 -6.84 -14.70
CA GLN A 242 -5.50 -7.02 -13.29
C GLN A 242 -6.66 -7.43 -12.38
N ARG A 243 -7.79 -7.80 -12.97
CA ARG A 243 -9.00 -8.26 -12.29
C ARG A 243 -9.82 -9.14 -13.22
N ALA A 244 -10.68 -9.97 -12.64
CA ALA A 244 -11.73 -10.67 -13.37
C ALA A 244 -13.11 -10.25 -12.87
N THR A 245 -14.12 -10.44 -13.71
CA THR A 245 -15.51 -10.39 -13.26
C THR A 245 -15.79 -11.47 -12.22
N MET A 246 -16.33 -11.06 -11.06
CA MET A 246 -16.78 -11.95 -9.99
C MET A 246 -18.29 -12.22 -10.06
N GLN A 247 -18.91 -12.05 -11.23
CA GLN A 247 -20.35 -12.16 -11.44
C GLN A 247 -20.77 -13.44 -12.17
N THR A 248 -19.83 -14.37 -12.39
CA THR A 248 -20.04 -15.53 -13.27
C THR A 248 -21.03 -16.54 -12.70
N ASP A 249 -21.02 -16.73 -11.38
CA ASP A 249 -21.88 -17.71 -10.68
C ASP A 249 -22.15 -17.27 -9.23
N GLU A 250 -22.92 -18.06 -8.50
CA GLU A 250 -23.29 -17.75 -7.11
C GLU A 250 -22.07 -17.68 -6.18
N PHE A 251 -21.12 -18.60 -6.33
CA PHE A 251 -19.95 -18.68 -5.48
C PHE A 251 -19.01 -17.49 -5.67
N THR A 252 -18.75 -17.08 -6.91
CA THR A 252 -17.95 -15.89 -7.22
C THR A 252 -18.60 -14.60 -6.74
N ARG A 253 -19.93 -14.48 -6.82
CA ARG A 253 -20.65 -13.35 -6.23
C ARG A 253 -20.54 -13.32 -4.71
N GLU A 254 -20.63 -14.48 -4.07
CA GLU A 254 -20.44 -14.61 -2.63
C GLU A 254 -19.02 -14.22 -2.21
N LEU A 255 -18.00 -14.63 -2.96
CA LEU A 255 -16.61 -14.25 -2.76
C LEU A 255 -16.43 -12.72 -2.85
N ALA A 256 -16.92 -12.08 -3.91
CA ALA A 256 -16.80 -10.63 -4.08
C ALA A 256 -17.56 -9.84 -3.00
N ALA A 257 -18.76 -10.30 -2.61
CA ALA A 257 -19.51 -9.67 -1.53
C ALA A 257 -18.79 -9.71 -0.18
N ASN A 258 -17.83 -10.63 -0.03
CA ASN A 258 -17.05 -10.85 1.17
C ASN A 258 -15.57 -10.43 1.02
N GLY A 259 -15.26 -9.60 0.01
CA GLY A 259 -13.94 -8.98 -0.13
C GLY A 259 -12.86 -9.85 -0.74
N PHE A 260 -13.22 -10.93 -1.43
CA PHE A 260 -12.28 -11.74 -2.20
C PHE A 260 -12.31 -11.36 -3.68
N ASN A 261 -11.15 -11.46 -4.35
CA ASN A 261 -11.05 -11.28 -5.80
C ASN A 261 -10.19 -12.40 -6.42
N PHE A 262 -10.25 -12.56 -7.74
CA PHE A 262 -9.29 -13.40 -8.44
C PHE A 262 -8.00 -12.65 -8.76
N ALA A 263 -6.89 -13.39 -8.67
CA ALA A 263 -5.54 -12.96 -8.91
C ALA A 263 -4.78 -14.01 -9.74
N LEU A 264 -3.57 -13.66 -10.18
CA LEU A 264 -2.67 -14.59 -10.85
C LEU A 264 -1.41 -14.81 -10.03
N LYS A 265 -1.11 -16.09 -9.77
CA LYS A 265 0.18 -16.51 -9.22
C LYS A 265 0.78 -17.54 -10.15
N ASP A 266 1.92 -17.20 -10.75
CA ASP A 266 2.66 -18.07 -11.68
C ASP A 266 1.78 -18.60 -12.84
N GLY A 267 0.91 -17.73 -13.37
CA GLY A 267 -0.02 -18.04 -14.45
C GLY A 267 -1.27 -18.82 -14.03
N THR A 268 -1.38 -19.19 -12.75
CA THR A 268 -2.55 -19.89 -12.20
C THR A 268 -3.50 -18.91 -11.52
N VAL A 269 -4.80 -19.10 -11.73
CA VAL A 269 -5.84 -18.32 -11.06
C VAL A 269 -5.88 -18.71 -9.58
N VAL A 270 -5.75 -17.71 -8.73
CA VAL A 270 -5.82 -17.82 -7.27
C VAL A 270 -6.82 -16.80 -6.73
N LEU A 271 -7.28 -16.98 -5.50
CA LEU A 271 -7.95 -15.97 -4.71
C LEU A 271 -6.91 -15.02 -4.12
N GLY A 272 -7.22 -13.74 -4.18
CA GLY A 272 -6.51 -12.65 -3.54
C GLY A 272 -7.46 -11.82 -2.69
N GLU A 273 -6.87 -10.88 -1.95
CA GLU A 273 -7.64 -9.89 -1.21
C GLU A 273 -8.21 -8.84 -2.16
N ASP A 274 -9.48 -8.47 -2.00
CA ASP A 274 -10.01 -7.21 -2.52
C ASP A 274 -9.64 -6.10 -1.53
N THR A 275 -8.42 -5.57 -1.70
CA THR A 275 -7.89 -4.52 -0.82
C THR A 275 -8.76 -3.25 -0.83
N ASP A 276 -9.45 -2.94 -1.94
CA ASP A 276 -10.40 -1.84 -2.02
C ASP A 276 -11.62 -2.08 -1.12
N PHE A 277 -12.15 -3.30 -1.09
CA PHE A 277 -13.24 -3.68 -0.19
C PHE A 277 -12.81 -3.51 1.27
N ILE A 278 -11.68 -4.09 1.65
CA ILE A 278 -11.16 -4.01 3.02
C ILE A 278 -10.92 -2.55 3.41
N TYR A 279 -10.34 -1.77 2.51
CA TYR A 279 -10.15 -0.33 2.70
C TYR A 279 -11.47 0.39 2.98
N ARG A 280 -12.50 0.21 2.13
CA ARG A 280 -13.81 0.88 2.31
C ARG A 280 -14.46 0.55 3.65
N VAL A 281 -14.28 -0.67 4.15
CA VAL A 281 -14.87 -1.14 5.41
C VAL A 281 -14.16 -0.52 6.62
N PHE A 282 -12.82 -0.56 6.67
CA PHE A 282 -12.09 -0.26 7.90
C PHE A 282 -11.44 1.12 7.93
N TYR A 283 -11.20 1.75 6.77
CA TYR A 283 -10.35 2.94 6.67
C TYR A 283 -10.77 4.05 7.64
N ARG A 284 -12.07 4.35 7.75
CA ARG A 284 -12.57 5.44 8.59
C ARG A 284 -12.42 5.18 10.09
N GLU A 285 -12.40 3.91 10.48
CA GLU A 285 -12.39 3.49 11.88
C GLU A 285 -10.96 3.33 12.42
N CYS A 286 -10.01 3.05 11.56
CA CYS A 286 -8.60 2.86 11.88
C CYS A 286 -7.88 4.17 12.25
N SER A 287 -6.77 4.06 12.98
CA SER A 287 -5.90 5.19 13.33
C SER A 287 -5.17 5.77 12.12
N THR A 288 -4.55 6.94 12.31
CA THR A 288 -3.73 7.58 11.26
C THR A 288 -2.58 6.67 10.77
N PRO A 289 -1.75 6.05 11.64
CA PRO A 289 -0.77 5.05 11.22
C PRO A 289 -1.37 3.91 10.39
N MET A 290 -2.48 3.32 10.83
CA MET A 290 -3.09 2.20 10.12
C MET A 290 -3.63 2.60 8.74
N ARG A 291 -4.26 3.77 8.63
CA ARG A 291 -4.69 4.32 7.33
C ARG A 291 -3.51 4.55 6.38
N ALA A 292 -2.39 5.05 6.90
CA ALA A 292 -1.17 5.22 6.10
C ALA A 292 -0.61 3.88 5.61
N TYR A 293 -0.63 2.84 6.46
CA TYR A 293 -0.26 1.48 6.07
C TYR A 293 -1.19 0.94 4.98
N MET A 294 -2.51 1.04 5.17
CA MET A 294 -3.50 0.54 4.20
C MET A 294 -3.39 1.24 2.85
N ASN A 295 -3.17 2.56 2.83
CA ASN A 295 -2.93 3.30 1.59
C ASN A 295 -1.74 2.73 0.81
N GLN A 296 -0.60 2.49 1.49
CA GLN A 296 0.58 1.93 0.82
C GLN A 296 0.37 0.48 0.41
N TYR A 297 -0.26 -0.32 1.26
CA TYR A 297 -0.57 -1.73 0.99
C TYR A 297 -1.48 -1.91 -0.23
N GLN A 298 -2.51 -1.07 -0.37
CA GLN A 298 -3.42 -1.06 -1.51
C GLN A 298 -2.72 -0.75 -2.84
N LEU A 299 -1.63 0.05 -2.83
CA LEU A 299 -0.83 0.30 -4.02
C LEU A 299 0.04 -0.90 -4.41
N GLU A 300 0.42 -1.76 -3.47
CA GLU A 300 1.37 -2.84 -3.70
C GLU A 300 0.71 -4.16 -4.03
N GLU A 301 -0.28 -4.56 -3.24
CA GLU A 301 -0.82 -5.91 -3.25
C GLU A 301 -1.48 -6.28 -4.60
N PRO A 302 -2.31 -5.43 -5.22
CA PRO A 302 -2.92 -5.75 -6.52
C PRO A 302 -1.90 -5.87 -7.67
N ASN A 303 -0.75 -5.21 -7.54
CA ASN A 303 0.18 -4.98 -8.64
C ASN A 303 1.13 -6.15 -8.95
N PHE A 304 1.15 -7.21 -8.12
CA PHE A 304 2.07 -8.37 -8.26
C PHE A 304 3.48 -7.96 -8.74
N TRP A 305 4.01 -6.91 -8.13
CA TRP A 305 5.16 -6.17 -8.66
C TRP A 305 6.46 -6.99 -8.77
N LEU A 306 6.48 -8.19 -8.18
CA LEU A 306 7.52 -9.20 -8.32
C LEU A 306 6.87 -10.56 -8.61
N ALA A 307 7.19 -11.18 -9.74
CA ALA A 307 6.72 -12.52 -10.10
C ALA A 307 7.86 -13.34 -10.70
N ASN A 308 8.05 -14.59 -10.25
CA ASN A 308 9.10 -15.48 -10.76
C ASN A 308 10.48 -14.82 -10.85
N GLU A 309 10.88 -14.07 -9.82
CA GLU A 309 12.14 -13.31 -9.76
C GLU A 309 12.29 -12.25 -10.87
N THR A 310 11.17 -11.77 -11.41
CA THR A 310 11.09 -10.69 -12.40
C THR A 310 10.38 -9.51 -11.77
N LEU A 311 11.02 -8.34 -11.77
CA LEU A 311 10.39 -7.09 -11.38
C LEU A 311 9.41 -6.68 -12.48
N LEU A 312 8.11 -6.62 -12.16
CA LEU A 312 7.06 -6.27 -13.11
C LEU A 312 6.78 -4.76 -13.14
N ILE A 313 7.37 -3.98 -12.24
CA ILE A 313 7.26 -2.52 -12.20
C ILE A 313 8.58 -1.85 -12.57
N PRO A 314 8.57 -0.58 -13.00
CA PRO A 314 9.80 0.19 -13.17
C PRO A 314 10.57 0.34 -11.83
N PRO A 315 11.92 0.26 -11.80
CA PRO A 315 12.71 0.48 -10.58
C PRO A 315 12.42 1.83 -9.90
N LYS A 316 12.06 2.87 -10.68
CA LYS A 316 11.66 4.17 -10.12
C LYS A 316 10.39 4.07 -9.25
N GLN A 317 9.42 3.24 -9.65
CA GLN A 317 8.22 3.00 -8.85
C GLN A 317 8.57 2.23 -7.56
N LEU A 318 9.45 1.24 -7.66
CA LEU A 318 9.97 0.53 -6.48
C LEU A 318 10.66 1.48 -5.50
N ALA A 319 11.46 2.44 -6.00
CA ALA A 319 12.10 3.45 -5.16
C ALA A 319 11.09 4.33 -4.41
N ARG A 320 9.96 4.69 -5.04
CA ARG A 320 8.88 5.44 -4.37
C ARG A 320 8.25 4.65 -3.23
N TRP A 321 7.99 3.37 -3.43
CA TRP A 321 7.46 2.50 -2.38
C TRP A 321 8.48 2.27 -1.26
N THR A 322 9.75 2.08 -1.62
CA THR A 322 10.85 1.94 -0.65
C THR A 322 10.95 3.18 0.24
N LEU A 323 10.85 4.37 -0.35
CA LEU A 323 10.81 5.64 0.40
C LEU A 323 9.59 5.72 1.33
N SER A 324 8.42 5.28 0.84
CA SER A 324 7.17 5.29 1.61
C SER A 324 7.27 4.40 2.85
N TRP A 325 7.81 3.19 2.73
CA TRP A 325 8.03 2.32 3.88
C TRP A 325 9.14 2.80 4.80
N ASN A 326 10.25 3.30 4.26
CA ASN A 326 11.34 3.89 5.04
C ASN A 326 10.81 5.02 5.92
N TYR A 327 9.97 5.87 5.35
CA TYR A 327 9.33 6.93 6.11
C TYR A 327 8.32 6.38 7.14
N PHE A 328 7.48 5.44 6.73
CA PHE A 328 6.45 4.88 7.58
C PHE A 328 7.04 4.31 8.88
N ILE A 329 8.09 3.49 8.77
CA ILE A 329 8.73 2.89 9.96
C ILE A 329 9.43 3.94 10.83
N ALA A 330 10.02 4.98 10.23
CA ALA A 330 10.62 6.08 10.99
C ALA A 330 9.58 6.91 11.75
N THR A 331 8.37 7.03 11.19
CA THR A 331 7.28 7.86 11.76
C THR A 331 6.49 7.12 12.82
N TYR A 332 6.28 5.82 12.63
CA TYR A 332 5.39 5.01 13.45
C TYR A 332 6.09 3.78 14.04
N PRO A 333 7.13 3.96 14.89
CA PRO A 333 7.88 2.84 15.47
C PRO A 333 7.02 1.92 16.36
N ASP A 334 5.95 2.46 16.94
CA ASP A 334 5.01 1.71 17.79
C ASP A 334 3.80 1.15 17.02
N PHE A 335 3.85 1.14 15.69
CA PHE A 335 2.75 0.63 14.87
C PHE A 335 2.53 -0.87 15.11
N VAL A 336 1.28 -1.31 15.16
CA VAL A 336 0.91 -2.70 15.47
C VAL A 336 1.51 -3.73 14.50
N TRP A 337 1.74 -3.32 13.24
CA TRP A 337 2.41 -4.12 12.21
C TRP A 337 3.76 -3.52 11.81
N TYR A 338 4.49 -2.95 12.77
CA TYR A 338 5.81 -2.38 12.52
C TYR A 338 6.77 -3.39 11.88
N SER A 339 6.80 -4.64 12.38
CA SER A 339 7.67 -5.70 11.83
C SER A 339 7.35 -5.99 10.36
N GLU A 340 6.08 -6.10 10.01
CA GLU A 340 5.64 -6.35 8.62
C GLU A 340 6.01 -5.16 7.70
N ALA A 341 5.81 -3.92 8.16
CA ALA A 341 6.23 -2.73 7.41
C ALA A 341 7.75 -2.68 7.21
N LYS A 342 8.52 -3.10 8.21
CA LYS A 342 9.98 -3.21 8.16
C LYS A 342 10.45 -4.30 7.21
N ASP A 343 9.83 -5.48 7.24
CA ASP A 343 10.14 -6.59 6.33
C ASP A 343 9.85 -6.19 4.87
N ARG A 344 8.80 -5.40 4.63
CA ARG A 344 8.50 -4.81 3.32
C ARG A 344 9.59 -3.85 2.87
N LEU A 345 10.01 -2.92 3.73
CA LEU A 345 11.13 -2.04 3.44
C LEU A 345 12.38 -2.85 3.09
N GLU A 346 12.73 -3.84 3.90
CA GLU A 346 13.91 -4.67 3.71
C GLU A 346 13.88 -5.36 2.35
N LYS A 347 12.76 -6.02 2.03
CA LYS A 347 12.58 -6.71 0.76
C LYS A 347 12.71 -5.74 -0.43
N GLN A 348 12.03 -4.59 -0.36
CA GLN A 348 12.05 -3.61 -1.44
C GLN A 348 13.42 -2.96 -1.62
N LEU A 349 14.09 -2.61 -0.53
CA LEU A 349 15.43 -2.03 -0.55
C LEU A 349 16.45 -3.02 -1.10
N ASN A 350 16.36 -4.29 -0.71
CA ASN A 350 17.23 -5.34 -1.25
C ASN A 350 17.04 -5.50 -2.77
N ILE A 351 15.79 -5.53 -3.23
CA ILE A 351 15.47 -5.59 -4.66
C ILE A 351 15.91 -4.31 -5.37
N LEU A 352 15.77 -3.15 -4.76
CA LEU A 352 16.18 -1.89 -5.36
C LEU A 352 17.71 -1.83 -5.53
N LEU A 353 18.49 -2.35 -4.58
CA LEU A 353 19.95 -2.33 -4.63
C LEU A 353 20.53 -3.40 -5.56
N GLN A 354 19.97 -4.61 -5.56
CA GLN A 354 20.54 -5.78 -6.24
C GLN A 354 19.80 -6.15 -7.54
N GLY A 355 18.52 -5.83 -7.61
CA GLY A 355 17.57 -6.36 -8.57
C GLY A 355 17.23 -7.84 -8.33
N PRO A 356 16.09 -8.32 -8.82
CA PRO A 356 15.77 -9.75 -8.82
C PRO A 356 16.68 -10.54 -9.77
N GLN A 357 16.76 -11.87 -9.60
CA GLN A 357 17.63 -12.73 -10.40
C GLN A 357 17.41 -12.60 -11.93
N LYS A 358 16.16 -12.48 -12.40
CA LYS A 358 15.85 -12.35 -13.84
C LYS A 358 15.83 -10.91 -14.35
N THR A 359 15.86 -9.94 -13.44
CA THR A 359 15.88 -8.51 -13.76
C THR A 359 16.92 -7.77 -12.91
N PRO A 360 18.19 -8.23 -12.92
CA PRO A 360 19.19 -7.77 -11.99
C PRO A 360 19.52 -6.29 -12.21
N ALA A 361 19.93 -5.60 -11.14
CA ALA A 361 20.38 -4.22 -11.24
C ALA A 361 21.67 -4.10 -12.06
N PHE A 362 22.49 -5.16 -12.09
CA PHE A 362 23.73 -5.22 -12.84
C PHE A 362 23.66 -6.30 -13.92
N ASN A 363 24.17 -5.99 -15.12
CA ASN A 363 24.28 -6.98 -16.19
C ASN A 363 25.22 -8.13 -15.76
N ALA A 364 24.81 -9.37 -16.01
CA ALA A 364 25.55 -10.55 -15.54
C ALA A 364 26.96 -10.69 -16.17
N GLN A 365 27.16 -10.21 -17.41
CA GLN A 365 28.43 -10.33 -18.11
C GLN A 365 29.32 -9.10 -17.92
N SER A 366 28.78 -7.90 -18.15
CA SER A 366 29.56 -6.65 -18.09
C SER A 366 29.68 -6.08 -16.69
N LEU A 367 28.88 -6.59 -15.74
CA LEU A 367 28.72 -6.06 -14.39
C LEU A 367 28.24 -4.60 -14.35
N LEU A 368 27.83 -4.02 -15.48
CA LEU A 368 27.41 -2.64 -15.57
C LEU A 368 26.01 -2.44 -14.98
N LEU A 369 25.83 -1.36 -14.22
CA LEU A 369 24.55 -0.96 -13.66
C LEU A 369 23.54 -0.64 -14.78
N ASN A 370 22.33 -1.16 -14.64
CA ASN A 370 21.20 -0.87 -15.50
C ASN A 370 20.74 0.59 -15.30
N ALA A 371 20.59 1.32 -16.40
CA ALA A 371 20.24 2.74 -16.38
C ALA A 371 18.90 3.05 -15.69
N ASN A 372 17.94 2.12 -15.67
CA ASN A 372 16.67 2.31 -14.98
C ASN A 372 16.82 2.31 -13.45
N TYR A 373 17.76 1.52 -12.92
CA TYR A 373 18.10 1.55 -11.50
C TYR A 373 18.84 2.84 -11.14
N LEU A 374 19.77 3.31 -11.98
CA LEU A 374 20.41 4.61 -11.77
C LEU A 374 19.38 5.76 -11.71
N LYS A 375 18.37 5.76 -12.58
CA LYS A 375 17.26 6.73 -12.53
C LYS A 375 16.47 6.64 -11.22
N ALA A 376 16.28 5.43 -10.69
CA ALA A 376 15.61 5.22 -9.42
C ALA A 376 16.45 5.76 -8.24
N TYR A 377 17.77 5.55 -8.26
CA TYR A 377 18.67 6.07 -7.23
C TYR A 377 18.72 7.60 -7.26
N ARG A 378 18.84 8.20 -8.45
CA ARG A 378 18.77 9.65 -8.61
C ARG A 378 17.42 10.20 -8.18
N HIS A 379 16.32 9.50 -8.44
CA HIS A 379 15.03 9.93 -7.91
C HIS A 379 15.03 10.07 -6.39
N ILE A 380 15.66 9.14 -5.66
CA ILE A 380 15.83 9.24 -4.21
C ILE A 380 16.69 10.46 -3.84
N VAL A 381 17.86 10.60 -4.45
CA VAL A 381 18.82 11.68 -4.13
C VAL A 381 18.27 13.06 -4.47
N ASP A 382 17.74 13.23 -5.68
CA ASP A 382 17.27 14.52 -6.19
C ASP A 382 16.06 15.04 -5.42
N ASN A 383 15.24 14.14 -4.85
CA ASN A 383 14.02 14.51 -4.14
C ASN A 383 14.19 14.51 -2.62
N TYR A 384 15.19 13.82 -2.06
CA TYR A 384 15.41 13.70 -0.62
C TYR A 384 16.88 13.83 -0.18
N PRO A 385 17.65 14.81 -0.69
CA PRO A 385 19.10 14.83 -0.53
C PRO A 385 19.56 14.86 0.93
N GLU A 386 18.78 15.49 1.82
CA GLU A 386 19.11 15.66 3.24
C GLU A 386 18.62 14.52 4.15
N SER A 387 17.85 13.58 3.60
CA SER A 387 17.33 12.45 4.36
C SER A 387 18.38 11.37 4.61
N LYS A 388 18.16 10.50 5.61
CA LYS A 388 19.05 9.35 5.89
C LYS A 388 19.21 8.46 4.65
N ILE A 389 18.10 8.14 3.98
CA ILE A 389 18.10 7.34 2.74
C ILE A 389 18.71 8.09 1.55
N GLY A 390 18.45 9.39 1.40
CA GLY A 390 19.03 10.21 0.34
C GLY A 390 20.54 10.30 0.41
N ARG A 391 21.09 10.60 1.60
CA ARG A 391 22.53 10.59 1.83
C ARG A 391 23.15 9.20 1.59
N ALA A 392 22.46 8.14 2.01
CA ALA A 392 22.90 6.76 1.77
C ALA A 392 22.99 6.43 0.26
N PHE A 393 21.98 6.84 -0.51
CA PHE A 393 21.97 6.64 -1.97
C PHE A 393 22.92 7.61 -2.70
N GLN A 394 23.18 8.80 -2.18
CA GLN A 394 24.19 9.70 -2.71
C GLN A 394 25.58 9.07 -2.58
N GLU A 395 25.95 8.59 -1.39
CA GLU A 395 27.19 7.85 -1.17
C GLU A 395 27.28 6.63 -2.10
N TYR A 396 26.17 5.91 -2.27
CA TYR A 396 26.12 4.76 -3.18
C TYR A 396 26.37 5.13 -4.64
N ILE A 397 25.77 6.22 -5.12
CA ILE A 397 25.99 6.74 -6.47
C ILE A 397 27.45 7.18 -6.66
N ASP A 398 28.06 7.79 -5.65
CA ASP A 398 29.45 8.21 -5.70
C ASP A 398 30.38 7.00 -5.81
N VAL A 399 30.18 5.97 -4.98
CA VAL A 399 30.93 4.70 -5.07
C VAL A 399 30.72 4.02 -6.42
N LEU A 400 29.49 4.00 -6.95
CA LEU A 400 29.22 3.46 -8.28
C LEU A 400 29.99 4.22 -9.35
N LYS A 401 30.01 5.56 -9.29
CA LYS A 401 30.72 6.41 -10.25
C LYS A 401 32.23 6.17 -10.21
N ASP A 402 32.81 6.04 -9.02
CA ASP A 402 34.24 5.74 -8.83
C ASP A 402 34.63 4.34 -9.33
N ASN A 403 33.65 3.44 -9.47
CA ASN A 403 33.82 2.08 -10.00
C ASN A 403 33.31 1.94 -11.45
N ASP A 404 33.28 3.03 -12.22
CA ASP A 404 32.80 3.06 -13.62
C ASP A 404 31.40 2.45 -13.81
N TRP A 405 30.54 2.61 -12.80
CA TRP A 405 29.18 2.05 -12.70
C TRP A 405 29.12 0.52 -12.74
N LYS A 406 30.22 -0.17 -12.41
CA LYS A 406 30.31 -1.64 -12.39
C LYS A 406 30.16 -2.19 -10.97
N LYS A 407 29.63 -3.41 -10.87
CA LYS A 407 29.61 -4.15 -9.61
C LYS A 407 31.04 -4.50 -9.18
N SER A 408 31.41 -4.11 -7.97
CA SER A 408 32.68 -4.41 -7.31
C SER A 408 32.48 -4.85 -5.85
N SER A 409 33.57 -5.19 -5.17
CA SER A 409 33.55 -5.46 -3.72
C SER A 409 33.08 -4.22 -2.94
N GLU A 410 33.53 -3.05 -3.33
CA GLU A 410 33.24 -1.75 -2.70
C GLU A 410 31.75 -1.40 -2.87
N VAL A 411 31.22 -1.60 -4.08
CA VAL A 411 29.78 -1.44 -4.37
C VAL A 411 28.96 -2.40 -3.51
N THR A 412 29.37 -3.67 -3.40
CA THR A 412 28.66 -4.68 -2.59
C THR A 412 28.71 -4.35 -1.10
N GLN A 413 29.86 -3.89 -0.59
CA GLN A 413 30.00 -3.42 0.79
C GLN A 413 29.10 -2.21 1.07
N THR A 414 29.00 -1.28 0.12
CA THR A 414 28.12 -0.10 0.23
C THR A 414 26.65 -0.49 0.23
N GLN A 415 26.22 -1.44 -0.61
CA GLN A 415 24.86 -2.01 -0.56
C GLN A 415 24.55 -2.60 0.83
N ASN A 416 25.46 -3.40 1.39
CA ASN A 416 25.30 -3.98 2.73
C ASN A 416 25.25 -2.91 3.82
N LYS A 417 26.06 -1.84 3.69
CA LYS A 417 26.02 -0.68 4.60
C LYS A 417 24.65 -0.02 4.58
N ILE A 418 24.07 0.24 3.41
CA ILE A 418 22.73 0.82 3.27
C ILE A 418 21.67 -0.05 3.94
N MET A 419 21.69 -1.36 3.71
CA MET A 419 20.76 -2.31 4.34
C MET A 419 20.83 -2.26 5.87
N ARG A 420 22.05 -2.27 6.44
CA ARG A 420 22.24 -2.15 7.90
C ARG A 420 21.69 -0.84 8.43
N MET A 421 22.04 0.26 7.76
CA MET A 421 21.69 1.61 8.18
C MET A 421 20.19 1.88 8.16
N LEU A 422 19.46 1.38 7.16
CA LEU A 422 18.05 1.72 6.96
C LEU A 422 17.07 0.69 7.55
N VAL A 423 17.53 -0.52 7.84
CA VAL A 423 16.67 -1.60 8.34
C VAL A 423 17.12 -2.09 9.71
N LEU A 424 18.41 -2.29 9.95
CA LEU A 424 18.86 -2.98 11.18
C LEU A 424 19.08 -2.05 12.38
N GLU A 425 19.34 -0.76 12.13
CA GLU A 425 19.51 0.31 13.12
C GLU A 425 18.26 1.19 13.21
#